data_AF-A0A382PJC4-F1
#
_entry.id   AF-A0A382PJC4-F1
#
_cell.length_a   1.000
_cell.length_b   1.000
_cell.length_c   1.000
_cell.angle_alpha   90.00
_cell.angle_beta   90.00
_cell.angle_gamma   90.00
#
_symmetry.space_group_name_H-M   'P 1'
#
loop_
_entity.id
_entity.type
_entity.pdbx_description
1 polymer ?
#
loop_
_entity_poly.entity_id
_entity_poly.type
_entity_poly.pdbx_seq_one_letter_code
_entity_poly.pdbx_strand_id
1 'polypeptide(L)'
;VKNNFKFSLLGNPNCGKTSVFNLLTGLNQKVSNYPGITVEKKISQITIENHKIIFEDYPGSYSIQPQSLDEKIVHDAIFKWVDNSNNNKPDGIIYVADVTNLRRNLYFLSQLLILDIPIIVLLNMYDIADSESIVNVNKLKRELNIYEMMSFSASKRIGLKKLKKTISKLVASDYKSNHNSLELSNENQSLLYPLTRCIKDNFKVSNSSSEFLSLTLLSSISYFNYLPCNNDVKELILSEKKNVLDKVDQSMHQNLETLESDLRYGYIDEMLDASSYKDSEKIENKTISENIDSVLTHAFFGPLIYVGILYFIFQSIFNYASVPMNFIDG
;
A
#
# COMPACT_ATOMS: atom_id res chain seq x y z
N VAL A 1 22.53 21.88 -11.60
CA VAL A 1 21.46 20.93 -11.95
C VAL A 1 21.66 19.68 -11.11
N LYS A 2 20.63 19.22 -10.40
CA LYS A 2 20.68 17.97 -9.64
C LYS A 2 20.90 16.82 -10.64
N ASN A 3 21.97 16.03 -10.50
CA ASN A 3 22.28 14.94 -11.43
C ASN A 3 21.87 13.57 -10.91
N ASN A 4 21.54 13.46 -9.62
CA ASN A 4 21.12 12.24 -8.96
C ASN A 4 19.68 12.41 -8.46
N PHE A 5 18.77 11.57 -8.95
CA PHE A 5 17.36 11.58 -8.57
C PHE A 5 17.01 10.28 -7.85
N LYS A 6 16.15 10.34 -6.84
CA LYS A 6 15.73 9.18 -6.06
C LYS A 6 14.29 8.81 -6.37
N PHE A 7 14.06 7.54 -6.71
CA PHE A 7 12.72 6.98 -6.89
C PHE A 7 12.50 5.84 -5.90
N SER A 8 11.36 5.87 -5.22
CA SER A 8 10.96 4.82 -4.29
C SER A 8 9.92 3.92 -4.95
N LEU A 9 10.15 2.60 -4.97
CA LEU A 9 9.15 1.62 -5.39
C LEU A 9 8.29 1.20 -4.19
N LEU A 10 6.98 1.38 -4.32
CA LEU A 10 5.98 1.01 -3.32
C LEU A 10 4.87 0.20 -3.99
N GLY A 11 4.09 -0.53 -3.19
CA GLY A 11 2.99 -1.34 -3.66
C GLY A 11 2.60 -2.40 -2.64
N ASN A 12 1.44 -3.01 -2.84
CA ASN A 12 0.98 -4.09 -1.99
C ASN A 12 1.89 -5.32 -2.12
N PRO A 13 1.93 -6.22 -1.13
CA PRO A 13 2.52 -7.54 -1.31
C PRO A 13 1.96 -8.23 -2.56
N ASN A 14 2.79 -9.02 -3.23
CA ASN A 14 2.41 -9.84 -4.41
C ASN A 14 1.93 -9.07 -5.66
N CYS A 15 1.97 -7.74 -5.72
CA CYS A 15 1.61 -6.96 -6.93
C CYS A 15 2.65 -7.02 -8.07
N GLY A 16 3.72 -7.80 -7.91
CA GLY A 16 4.83 -7.89 -8.88
C GLY A 16 5.88 -6.77 -8.78
N LYS A 17 5.91 -6.02 -7.67
CA LYS A 17 6.90 -4.97 -7.38
C LYS A 17 8.36 -5.41 -7.57
N THR A 18 8.75 -6.57 -7.03
CA THR A 18 10.10 -7.12 -7.20
C THR A 18 10.44 -7.40 -8.67
N SER A 19 9.47 -7.88 -9.46
CA SER A 19 9.64 -8.11 -10.89
C SER A 19 9.81 -6.81 -11.66
N VAL A 20 9.06 -5.76 -11.30
CA VAL A 20 9.25 -4.40 -11.86
C VAL A 20 10.64 -3.88 -11.52
N PHE A 21 11.07 -3.99 -10.26
CA PHE A 21 12.40 -3.54 -9.81
C PHE A 21 13.50 -4.23 -10.63
N ASN A 22 13.50 -5.56 -10.67
CA ASN A 22 14.48 -6.34 -11.43
C ASN A 22 14.49 -5.99 -12.92
N LEU A 23 13.32 -5.76 -13.51
CA LEU A 23 13.20 -5.37 -14.93
C LEU A 23 13.76 -3.96 -15.19
N LEU A 24 13.58 -3.03 -14.24
CA LEU A 24 14.11 -1.68 -14.32
C LEU A 24 15.63 -1.67 -14.17
N THR A 25 16.15 -2.39 -13.17
CA THR A 25 17.53 -2.29 -12.68
C THR A 25 18.49 -3.29 -13.30
N GLY A 26 17.99 -4.41 -13.81
CA GLY A 26 18.81 -5.55 -14.24
C GLY A 26 19.66 -6.09 -13.09
N LEU A 27 20.90 -6.47 -13.38
CA LEU A 27 21.84 -7.06 -12.41
C LEU A 27 22.49 -6.04 -11.47
N ASN A 28 22.27 -4.74 -11.65
CA ASN A 28 22.97 -3.67 -10.93
C ASN A 28 22.32 -3.33 -9.58
N GLN A 29 21.95 -4.33 -8.78
CA GLN A 29 21.30 -4.12 -7.49
C GLN A 29 22.24 -4.45 -6.33
N LYS A 30 22.23 -3.59 -5.32
CA LYS A 30 22.85 -3.85 -4.03
C LYS A 30 21.77 -4.31 -3.06
N VAL A 31 21.97 -5.49 -2.49
CA VAL A 31 21.11 -6.04 -1.45
C VAL A 31 21.85 -5.93 -0.12
N SER A 32 21.19 -5.38 0.89
CA SER A 32 21.65 -5.33 2.28
C SER A 32 20.45 -5.53 3.20
N ASN A 33 20.62 -5.56 4.52
CA ASN A 33 19.50 -5.54 5.46
C ASN A 33 19.29 -4.14 6.03
N TYR A 34 18.05 -3.84 6.42
CA TYR A 34 17.78 -2.64 7.23
C TYR A 34 18.48 -2.76 8.60
N PRO A 35 18.99 -1.64 9.19
CA PRO A 35 19.74 -1.70 10.44
C PRO A 35 18.96 -2.38 11.56
N GLY A 36 19.54 -3.40 12.17
CA GLY A 36 18.99 -4.07 13.36
C GLY A 36 17.86 -5.07 13.09
N ILE A 37 17.51 -5.36 11.84
CA ILE A 37 16.44 -6.32 11.48
C ILE A 37 16.80 -7.16 10.25
N THR A 38 16.08 -8.26 10.03
CA THR A 38 16.32 -9.22 8.94
C THR A 38 15.61 -8.86 7.63
N VAL A 39 15.03 -7.67 7.53
CA VAL A 39 14.30 -7.25 6.33
C VAL A 39 15.29 -6.77 5.25
N GLU A 40 15.15 -7.33 4.06
CA GLU A 40 16.00 -6.99 2.91
C GLU A 40 15.74 -5.56 2.43
N LYS A 41 16.82 -4.87 2.07
CA LYS A 41 16.87 -3.56 1.45
C LYS A 41 17.52 -3.68 0.08
N LYS A 42 16.80 -3.29 -0.98
CA LYS A 42 17.32 -3.33 -2.36
C LYS A 42 17.45 -1.91 -2.90
N ILE A 43 18.66 -1.55 -3.28
CA ILE A 43 18.96 -0.26 -3.92
C ILE A 43 19.68 -0.53 -5.23
N SER A 44 19.32 0.20 -6.28
CA SER A 44 20.04 0.17 -7.53
C SER A 44 20.25 1.58 -8.06
N GLN A 45 21.41 1.82 -8.68
CA GLN A 45 21.66 3.04 -9.42
C GLN A 45 21.80 2.70 -10.90
N ILE A 46 20.97 3.32 -11.73
CA ILE A 46 21.03 3.19 -13.18
C ILE A 46 21.03 4.56 -13.85
N THR A 47 21.53 4.62 -15.06
CA THR A 47 21.42 5.80 -15.90
C THR A 47 20.21 5.64 -16.83
N ILE A 48 19.27 6.57 -16.77
CA ILE A 48 18.17 6.69 -17.73
C ILE A 48 18.42 7.94 -18.54
N GLU A 49 18.65 7.77 -19.85
CA GLU A 49 19.11 8.84 -20.75
C GLU A 49 20.39 9.49 -20.19
N ASN A 50 20.33 10.72 -19.68
CA ASN A 50 21.47 11.44 -19.12
C ASN A 50 21.38 11.66 -17.60
N HIS A 51 20.40 11.04 -16.92
CA HIS A 51 20.16 11.23 -15.50
C HIS A 51 20.54 9.97 -14.70
N LYS A 52 21.25 10.16 -13.58
CA LYS A 52 21.50 9.06 -12.63
C LYS A 52 20.30 8.93 -11.73
N ILE A 53 19.65 7.77 -11.77
CA ILE A 53 18.47 7.47 -10.98
C ILE A 53 18.82 6.39 -9.95
N ILE A 54 18.55 6.68 -8.69
CA ILE A 54 18.66 5.75 -7.57
C ILE A 54 17.27 5.22 -7.27
N PHE A 55 17.07 3.92 -7.49
CA PHE A 55 15.85 3.21 -7.12
C PHE A 55 16.04 2.56 -5.75
N GLU A 56 15.08 2.75 -4.85
CA GLU A 56 14.98 2.04 -3.58
C GLU A 56 13.67 1.22 -3.58
N ASP A 57 13.78 -0.10 -3.45
CA ASP A 57 12.62 -0.99 -3.29
C ASP A 57 12.25 -1.04 -1.81
N TYR A 58 11.01 -0.67 -1.50
CA TYR A 58 10.46 -0.81 -0.15
C TYR A 58 9.72 -2.14 -0.01
N PRO A 59 9.63 -2.71 1.21
CA PRO A 59 8.79 -3.89 1.46
C PRO A 59 7.35 -3.67 1.01
N GLY A 60 6.63 -4.76 0.72
CA GLY A 60 5.21 -4.66 0.38
C GLY A 60 4.40 -4.22 1.59
N SER A 61 3.49 -3.26 1.41
CA SER A 61 2.64 -2.74 2.50
C SER A 61 1.19 -2.61 2.04
N TYR A 62 0.24 -2.94 2.92
CA TYR A 62 -1.18 -2.71 2.64
C TYR A 62 -1.66 -1.33 3.10
N SER A 63 -0.95 -0.69 4.02
CA SER A 63 -1.26 0.65 4.49
C SER A 63 -0.02 1.34 5.07
N ILE A 64 -0.14 2.59 5.49
CA ILE A 64 0.90 3.26 6.28
C ILE A 64 0.91 2.83 7.75
N GLN A 65 -0.18 2.22 8.24
CA GLN A 65 -0.29 1.79 9.63
C GLN A 65 0.39 0.42 9.74
N PRO A 66 1.50 0.32 10.49
CA PRO A 66 2.31 -0.88 10.45
C PRO A 66 1.69 -2.00 11.30
N GLN A 67 1.51 -3.18 10.69
CA GLN A 67 1.16 -4.42 11.38
C GLN A 67 2.30 -5.45 11.38
N SER A 68 3.38 -5.17 10.64
CA SER A 68 4.58 -6.00 10.56
C SER A 68 5.86 -5.17 10.56
N LEU A 69 7.02 -5.82 10.70
CA LEU A 69 8.33 -5.16 10.58
C LEU A 69 8.53 -4.56 9.18
N ASP A 70 8.06 -5.24 8.15
CA ASP A 70 8.11 -4.79 6.75
C ASP A 70 7.32 -3.48 6.58
N GLU A 71 6.09 -3.45 7.09
CA GLU A 71 5.24 -2.26 7.02
C GLU A 71 5.77 -1.13 7.92
N LYS A 72 6.42 -1.45 9.04
CA LYS A 72 7.08 -0.45 9.89
C LYS A 72 8.19 0.30 9.15
N ILE A 73 8.96 -0.39 8.30
CA ILE A 73 9.99 0.26 7.47
C ILE A 73 9.35 1.25 6.49
N VAL A 74 8.21 0.88 5.90
CA VAL A 74 7.46 1.72 4.97
C VAL A 74 6.89 2.94 5.71
N HIS A 75 6.27 2.72 6.87
CA HIS A 75 5.79 3.77 7.77
C HIS A 75 6.89 4.78 8.11
N ASP A 76 8.03 4.30 8.63
CA ASP A 76 9.12 5.16 9.08
C ASP A 76 9.74 5.97 7.93
N ALA A 77 9.75 5.42 6.71
CA ALA A 77 10.18 6.13 5.53
C ALA A 77 9.18 7.21 5.09
N ILE A 78 7.90 6.89 5.04
CA ILE A 78 6.83 7.85 4.70
C ILE A 78 6.81 8.99 5.71
N PHE A 79 6.90 8.70 7.01
CA PHE A 79 6.94 9.73 8.05
C PHE A 79 8.13 10.69 7.85
N LYS A 80 9.31 10.17 7.51
CA LYS A 80 10.49 10.98 7.16
C LYS A 80 10.29 11.83 5.91
N TRP A 81 9.45 11.40 4.97
CA TRP A 81 9.12 12.16 3.76
C TRP A 81 8.10 13.25 4.05
N VAL A 82 7.16 13.02 4.97
CA VAL A 82 6.21 14.03 5.42
C VAL A 82 6.92 15.15 6.19
N ASP A 83 7.97 14.83 6.94
CA ASP A 83 8.82 15.81 7.61
C ASP A 83 9.65 16.63 6.61
N ASN A 84 9.28 17.91 6.45
CA ASN A 84 9.94 18.83 5.53
C ASN A 84 11.32 19.33 6.01
N SER A 85 11.79 18.91 7.18
CA SER A 85 13.02 19.43 7.78
C SER A 85 14.32 19.02 7.06
N ASN A 86 14.36 17.82 6.47
CA ASN A 86 15.60 17.14 6.10
C ASN A 86 15.73 16.80 4.61
N ASN A 87 14.84 17.31 3.75
CA ASN A 87 14.81 17.03 2.31
C ASN A 87 14.94 15.52 1.97
N ASN A 88 14.24 14.68 2.75
CA ASN A 88 14.30 13.22 2.63
C ASN A 88 13.37 12.67 1.53
N LYS A 89 12.52 13.52 0.96
CA LYS A 89 11.53 13.13 -0.06
C LYS A 89 12.26 12.57 -1.29
N PRO A 90 11.84 11.40 -1.83
CA PRO A 90 12.25 11.00 -3.15
C PRO A 90 11.73 12.00 -4.20
N ASP A 91 12.38 12.04 -5.35
CA ASP A 91 11.97 12.82 -6.52
C ASP A 91 10.73 12.23 -7.21
N GLY A 92 10.40 10.96 -6.92
CA GLY A 92 9.14 10.36 -7.32
C GLY A 92 8.88 9.00 -6.67
N ILE A 93 7.62 8.61 -6.66
CA ILE A 93 7.16 7.27 -6.24
C ILE A 93 6.75 6.50 -7.50
N ILE A 94 7.22 5.26 -7.60
CA ILE A 94 6.66 4.29 -8.54
C ILE A 94 5.79 3.34 -7.73
N TYR A 95 4.48 3.49 -7.87
CA TYR A 95 3.51 2.65 -7.19
C TYR A 95 3.10 1.50 -8.11
N VAL A 96 3.33 0.27 -7.68
CA VAL A 96 2.96 -0.94 -8.41
C VAL A 96 1.64 -1.45 -7.87
N ALA A 97 0.61 -1.47 -8.73
CA ALA A 97 -0.71 -1.95 -8.40
C ALA A 97 -1.01 -3.22 -9.20
N ASP A 98 -1.55 -4.25 -8.57
CA ASP A 98 -2.16 -5.37 -9.28
C ASP A 98 -3.52 -4.94 -9.84
N VAL A 99 -3.65 -4.99 -11.17
CA VAL A 99 -4.87 -4.58 -11.86
C VAL A 99 -6.08 -5.47 -11.51
N THR A 100 -5.86 -6.74 -11.17
CA THR A 100 -6.95 -7.68 -10.81
C THR A 100 -7.58 -7.38 -9.45
N ASN A 101 -6.85 -6.66 -8.60
CA ASN A 101 -7.23 -6.26 -7.24
C ASN A 101 -7.17 -4.73 -7.09
N LEU A 102 -7.55 -3.99 -8.12
CA LEU A 102 -7.31 -2.54 -8.21
C LEU A 102 -7.86 -1.78 -7.00
N ARG A 103 -9.14 -1.98 -6.64
CA ARG A 103 -9.78 -1.31 -5.50
C ARG A 103 -8.99 -1.43 -4.21
N ARG A 104 -8.49 -2.63 -3.90
CA ARG A 104 -7.65 -2.89 -2.72
C ARG A 104 -6.27 -2.24 -2.79
N ASN A 105 -5.66 -2.18 -3.98
CA ASN A 105 -4.38 -1.49 -4.16
C ASN A 105 -4.54 0.03 -4.00
N LEU A 106 -5.66 0.59 -4.48
CA LEU A 106 -5.93 2.03 -4.32
C LEU A 106 -6.01 2.48 -2.86
N TYR A 107 -6.28 1.58 -1.90
CA TYR A 107 -6.24 1.90 -0.48
C TYR A 107 -4.89 2.47 -0.04
N PHE A 108 -3.80 1.74 -0.28
CA PHE A 108 -2.47 2.21 0.09
C PHE A 108 -2.07 3.43 -0.75
N LEU A 109 -2.37 3.45 -2.05
CA LEU A 109 -2.12 4.61 -2.90
C LEU A 109 -2.80 5.87 -2.35
N SER A 110 -4.05 5.79 -1.88
CA SER A 110 -4.79 6.92 -1.35
C SER A 110 -4.11 7.59 -0.15
N GLN A 111 -3.32 6.83 0.63
CA GLN A 111 -2.53 7.34 1.74
C GLN A 111 -1.24 8.02 1.27
N LEU A 112 -0.75 7.69 0.08
CA LEU A 112 0.43 8.32 -0.52
C LEU A 112 0.10 9.63 -1.25
N LEU A 113 -1.15 9.85 -1.65
CA LEU A 113 -1.56 11.06 -2.40
C LEU A 113 -1.37 12.36 -1.59
N ILE A 114 -1.41 12.28 -0.26
CA ILE A 114 -1.15 13.43 0.62
C ILE A 114 0.33 13.86 0.63
N LEU A 115 1.21 13.04 0.05
CA LEU A 115 2.61 13.38 -0.11
C LEU A 115 2.76 14.30 -1.32
N ASP A 116 3.45 15.42 -1.15
CA ASP A 116 3.83 16.32 -2.24
C ASP A 116 4.97 15.70 -3.11
N ILE A 117 4.81 14.44 -3.52
CA ILE A 117 5.80 13.65 -4.25
C ILE A 117 5.15 13.13 -5.54
N PRO A 118 5.74 13.32 -6.72
CA PRO A 118 5.14 12.84 -7.97
C PRO A 118 4.99 11.32 -7.99
N ILE A 119 3.78 10.83 -8.31
CA ILE A 119 3.48 9.40 -8.35
C ILE A 119 3.27 8.92 -9.79
N ILE A 120 3.99 7.85 -10.15
CA ILE A 120 3.77 7.04 -11.35
C ILE A 120 3.14 5.72 -10.94
N VAL A 121 1.92 5.44 -11.36
CA VAL A 121 1.22 4.17 -11.08
C VAL A 121 1.41 3.20 -12.25
N LEU A 122 1.89 2.00 -11.93
CA LEU A 122 1.97 0.87 -12.84
C LEU A 122 0.82 -0.08 -12.52
N LEU A 123 -0.17 -0.15 -13.42
CA LEU A 123 -1.22 -1.19 -13.39
C LEU A 123 -0.61 -2.48 -13.94
N ASN A 124 0.08 -3.20 -13.05
CA ASN A 124 0.80 -4.42 -13.36
C ASN A 124 -0.14 -5.62 -13.52
N MET A 125 0.39 -6.72 -14.04
CA MET A 125 -0.37 -7.92 -14.42
C MET A 125 -1.34 -7.68 -15.58
N TYR A 126 -1.01 -6.72 -16.44
CA TYR A 126 -1.78 -6.42 -17.66
C TYR A 126 -1.94 -7.63 -18.61
N ASP A 127 -0.98 -8.56 -18.59
CA ASP A 127 -1.06 -9.80 -19.37
C ASP A 127 -2.08 -10.80 -18.81
N ILE A 128 -2.48 -10.65 -17.55
CA ILE A 128 -3.51 -11.46 -16.90
C ILE A 128 -4.88 -10.81 -17.11
N ALA A 129 -4.97 -9.49 -16.93
CA ALA A 129 -6.20 -8.75 -17.18
C ALA A 129 -5.91 -7.40 -17.86
N ASP A 130 -6.64 -7.15 -18.94
CA ASP A 130 -6.54 -5.88 -19.67
C ASP A 130 -7.08 -4.75 -18.79
N SER A 131 -6.21 -3.84 -18.37
CA SER A 131 -6.59 -2.71 -17.52
C SER A 131 -7.69 -1.86 -18.12
N GLU A 132 -7.74 -1.71 -19.45
CA GLU A 132 -8.78 -0.92 -20.14
C GLU A 132 -10.15 -1.60 -20.11
N SER A 133 -10.19 -2.92 -19.86
CA SER A 133 -11.44 -3.65 -19.62
C SER A 133 -11.98 -3.45 -18.20
N ILE A 134 -11.10 -3.10 -17.25
CA ILE A 134 -11.38 -2.94 -15.83
C ILE A 134 -11.67 -1.49 -15.48
N VAL A 135 -10.87 -0.53 -15.98
CA VAL A 135 -11.00 0.88 -15.64
C VAL A 135 -10.52 1.76 -16.79
N ASN A 136 -11.11 2.94 -16.97
CA ASN A 136 -10.55 3.94 -17.86
C ASN A 136 -9.32 4.58 -17.22
N VAL A 137 -8.13 4.11 -17.60
CA VAL A 137 -6.84 4.51 -17.01
C VAL A 137 -6.62 6.02 -17.08
N ASN A 138 -7.01 6.66 -18.18
CA ASN A 138 -6.84 8.11 -18.37
C ASN A 138 -7.84 8.94 -17.54
N LYS A 139 -9.04 8.42 -17.27
CA LYS A 139 -9.96 9.06 -16.31
C LYS A 139 -9.40 8.92 -14.90
N LEU A 140 -9.06 7.72 -14.45
CA LEU A 140 -8.56 7.49 -13.09
C LEU A 140 -7.31 8.31 -12.77
N LYS A 141 -6.39 8.43 -13.75
CA LYS A 141 -5.24 9.33 -13.63
C LYS A 141 -5.65 10.78 -13.33
N ARG A 142 -6.66 11.30 -14.04
CA ARG A 142 -7.15 12.67 -13.90
C ARG A 142 -7.91 12.85 -12.59
N GLU A 143 -8.75 11.90 -12.22
CA GLU A 143 -9.49 11.93 -10.95
C GLU A 143 -8.55 11.95 -9.74
N LEU A 144 -7.48 11.16 -9.75
CA LEU A 144 -6.46 11.18 -8.69
C LEU A 144 -5.43 12.31 -8.83
N ASN A 145 -5.42 13.01 -9.97
CA ASN A 145 -4.43 14.01 -10.38
C ASN A 145 -2.97 13.57 -10.12
N ILE A 146 -2.62 12.36 -10.56
CA ILE A 146 -1.25 11.82 -10.45
C ILE A 146 -0.46 12.05 -11.74
N TYR A 147 0.88 11.99 -11.65
CA TYR A 147 1.76 12.35 -12.75
C TYR A 147 1.58 11.41 -13.97
N GLU A 148 1.55 10.10 -13.75
CA GLU A 148 1.25 9.14 -14.81
C GLU A 148 0.60 7.87 -14.26
N MET A 149 -0.29 7.26 -15.06
CA MET A 149 -0.82 5.93 -14.85
C MET A 149 -0.68 5.13 -16.14
N MET A 150 -0.19 3.89 -16.04
CA MET A 150 0.06 3.08 -17.23
C MET A 150 -0.11 1.59 -16.97
N SER A 151 -0.66 0.90 -17.97
CA SER A 151 -0.64 -0.55 -18.05
C SER A 151 0.78 -1.09 -18.12
N PHE A 152 1.06 -2.13 -17.35
CA PHE A 152 2.38 -2.70 -17.22
C PHE A 152 2.33 -4.22 -17.12
N SER A 153 3.32 -4.91 -17.68
CA SER A 153 3.53 -6.33 -17.42
C SER A 153 5.02 -6.58 -17.26
N ALA A 154 5.44 -6.81 -16.01
CA ALA A 154 6.84 -7.10 -15.71
C ALA A 154 7.30 -8.43 -16.34
N SER A 155 6.42 -9.45 -16.34
CA SER A 155 6.66 -10.77 -16.93
C SER A 155 6.87 -10.68 -18.45
N LYS A 156 6.05 -9.90 -19.15
CA LYS A 156 6.10 -9.73 -20.61
C LYS A 156 6.95 -8.54 -21.06
N ARG A 157 7.56 -7.81 -20.13
CA ARG A 157 8.37 -6.59 -20.37
C ARG A 157 7.60 -5.47 -21.09
N ILE A 158 6.28 -5.41 -20.90
CA ILE A 158 5.41 -4.38 -21.50
C ILE A 158 5.45 -3.13 -20.62
N GLY A 159 5.52 -1.95 -21.26
CA GLY A 159 5.50 -0.65 -20.57
C GLY A 159 6.86 -0.10 -20.16
N LEU A 160 7.93 -0.93 -20.11
CA LEU A 160 9.26 -0.52 -19.64
C LEU A 160 9.84 0.70 -20.38
N LYS A 161 9.74 0.75 -21.72
CA LYS A 161 10.21 1.89 -22.52
C LYS A 161 9.45 3.17 -22.18
N LYS A 162 8.11 3.08 -22.03
CA LYS A 162 7.26 4.21 -21.67
C LYS A 162 7.58 4.68 -20.25
N LEU A 163 7.82 3.77 -19.31
CA LEU A 163 8.20 4.09 -17.93
C LEU A 163 9.53 4.86 -17.87
N LYS A 164 10.59 4.38 -18.53
CA LYS A 164 11.89 5.07 -18.58
C LYS A 164 11.77 6.49 -19.14
N LYS A 165 10.99 6.66 -20.23
CA LYS A 165 10.71 7.99 -20.81
C LYS A 165 9.92 8.90 -19.86
N THR A 166 8.98 8.33 -19.11
CA THR A 166 8.15 9.05 -18.13
C THR A 166 8.99 9.57 -16.96
N ILE A 167 9.89 8.73 -16.45
CA ILE A 167 10.87 9.09 -15.41
C ILE A 167 11.80 10.20 -15.91
N SER A 168 12.35 10.08 -17.12
CA SER A 168 13.23 11.11 -17.69
C SER A 168 12.51 12.47 -17.82
N LYS A 169 11.27 12.46 -18.34
CA LYS A 169 10.44 13.68 -18.42
C LYS A 169 10.17 14.32 -17.07
N LEU A 170 9.86 13.51 -16.05
CA LEU A 170 9.57 14.01 -14.71
C LEU A 170 10.80 14.73 -14.15
N VAL A 171 11.95 14.07 -14.25
CA VAL A 171 13.26 14.55 -13.80
C VAL A 171 13.72 15.81 -14.54
N ALA A 172 13.36 15.95 -15.81
CA ALA A 172 13.67 17.12 -16.63
C ALA A 172 12.69 18.30 -16.45
N SER A 173 11.66 18.13 -15.62
CA SER A 173 10.60 19.13 -15.41
C SER A 173 10.62 19.68 -13.98
N ASP A 174 10.08 20.88 -13.79
CA ASP A 174 9.81 21.45 -12.46
C ASP A 174 8.39 21.05 -11.96
N TYR A 175 7.99 19.81 -12.20
CA TYR A 175 6.65 19.33 -11.86
C TYR A 175 6.41 19.40 -10.35
N LYS A 176 5.32 20.07 -9.97
CA LYS A 176 4.83 20.12 -8.59
C LYS A 176 3.61 19.22 -8.48
N SER A 177 3.66 18.25 -7.58
CA SER A 177 2.49 17.43 -7.25
C SER A 177 1.36 18.28 -6.70
N ASN A 178 0.14 17.95 -7.10
CA ASN A 178 -1.09 18.50 -6.54
C ASN A 178 -2.17 17.42 -6.61
N HIS A 179 -1.93 16.29 -5.96
CA HIS A 179 -2.82 15.14 -6.04
C HIS A 179 -4.19 15.46 -5.46
N ASN A 180 -5.23 14.87 -6.05
CA ASN A 180 -6.53 14.85 -5.39
C ASN A 180 -6.44 13.77 -4.31
N SER A 181 -6.79 14.11 -3.08
CA SER A 181 -6.79 13.20 -1.93
C SER A 181 -8.12 13.30 -1.21
N LEU A 182 -8.40 12.34 -0.32
CA LEU A 182 -9.57 12.39 0.57
C LEU A 182 -9.62 13.75 1.29
N GLU A 183 -10.72 14.48 1.09
CA GLU A 183 -11.02 15.72 1.80
C GLU A 183 -12.10 15.46 2.85
N LEU A 184 -11.88 15.95 4.06
CA LEU A 184 -12.86 15.90 5.13
C LEU A 184 -13.86 17.06 4.99
N SER A 185 -15.10 16.85 5.43
CA SER A 185 -16.08 17.94 5.51
C SER A 185 -15.59 19.03 6.46
N ASN A 186 -16.03 20.28 6.25
CA ASN A 186 -15.68 21.42 7.11
C ASN A 186 -16.02 21.15 8.59
N GLU A 187 -17.09 20.42 8.85
CA GLU A 187 -17.51 19.99 10.20
C GLU A 187 -16.48 19.04 10.82
N ASN A 188 -16.07 18.01 10.06
CA ASN A 188 -15.07 17.03 10.52
C ASN A 188 -13.68 17.67 10.69
N GLN A 189 -13.30 18.59 9.81
CA GLN A 189 -12.06 19.38 9.97
C GLN A 189 -12.10 20.23 11.24
N SER A 190 -13.22 20.90 11.50
CA SER A 190 -13.40 21.73 12.71
C SER A 190 -13.36 20.89 13.98
N LEU A 191 -13.94 19.69 13.95
CA LEU A 191 -13.91 18.74 15.05
C LEU A 191 -12.47 18.23 15.32
N LEU A 192 -11.71 17.90 14.28
CA LEU A 192 -10.32 17.42 14.37
C LEU A 192 -9.30 18.52 14.67
N TYR A 193 -9.67 19.80 14.49
CA TYR A 193 -8.76 20.93 14.57
C TYR A 193 -7.84 20.97 15.81
N PRO A 194 -8.29 20.65 17.05
CA PRO A 194 -7.39 20.61 18.21
C PRO A 194 -6.23 19.63 18.03
N LEU A 195 -6.52 18.43 17.52
CA LEU A 195 -5.53 17.40 17.24
C LEU A 195 -4.63 17.80 16.05
N THR A 196 -5.22 18.34 14.99
CA THR A 196 -4.49 18.84 13.81
C THR A 196 -3.51 19.94 14.17
N ARG A 197 -3.92 20.89 15.01
CA ARG A 197 -3.06 21.94 15.53
C ARG A 197 -1.93 21.36 16.37
N CYS A 198 -2.22 20.44 17.29
CA CYS A 198 -1.20 19.78 18.11
C CYS A 198 -0.15 19.07 17.24
N ILE A 199 -0.56 18.37 16.18
CA ILE A 199 0.36 17.72 15.24
C ILE A 199 1.20 18.76 14.51
N LYS A 200 0.59 19.83 14.00
CA LYS A 200 1.29 20.89 13.26
C LYS A 200 2.31 21.66 14.12
N ASP A 201 2.00 21.86 15.40
CA ASP A 201 2.88 22.58 16.33
C ASP A 201 4.10 21.73 16.73
N ASN A 202 3.98 20.40 16.70
CA ASN A 202 5.04 19.47 17.13
C ASN A 202 5.76 18.76 15.97
N PHE A 203 5.17 18.74 14.77
CA PHE A 203 5.76 18.13 13.58
C PHE A 203 5.77 19.12 12.41
N LYS A 204 6.87 19.15 11.66
CA LYS A 204 7.04 20.04 10.49
C LYS A 204 6.37 19.47 9.23
N VAL A 205 5.05 19.35 9.29
CA VAL A 205 4.22 18.72 8.25
C VAL A 205 3.32 19.74 7.55
N SER A 206 2.84 19.41 6.34
CA SER A 206 1.85 20.25 5.63
C SER A 206 0.48 20.18 6.31
N ASN A 207 -0.43 21.12 5.99
CA ASN A 207 -1.81 21.09 6.52
C ASN A 207 -2.50 19.76 6.19
N SER A 208 -2.47 19.34 4.92
CA SER A 208 -3.08 18.07 4.46
C SER A 208 -2.48 16.87 5.18
N SER A 209 -1.16 16.86 5.41
CA SER A 209 -0.51 15.80 6.18
C SER A 209 -0.92 15.81 7.66
N SER A 210 -1.08 16.99 8.28
CA SER A 210 -1.54 17.09 9.68
C SER A 210 -2.98 16.63 9.84
N GLU A 211 -3.88 16.96 8.91
CA GLU A 211 -5.27 16.49 8.92
C GLU A 211 -5.33 14.98 8.76
N PHE A 212 -4.56 14.43 7.81
CA PHE A 212 -4.46 12.99 7.62
C PHE A 212 -3.97 12.27 8.88
N LEU A 213 -2.85 12.71 9.46
CA LEU A 213 -2.34 12.13 10.70
C LEU A 213 -3.34 12.26 11.86
N SER A 214 -4.13 13.35 11.90
CA SER A 214 -5.19 13.53 12.90
C SER A 214 -6.28 12.48 12.75
N LEU A 215 -6.74 12.24 11.52
CA LEU A 215 -7.75 11.21 11.24
C LEU A 215 -7.24 9.82 11.61
N THR A 216 -6.01 9.48 11.26
CA THR A 216 -5.40 8.20 11.62
C THR A 216 -5.24 8.05 13.13
N LEU A 217 -4.79 9.09 13.84
CA LEU A 217 -4.65 9.05 15.29
C LEU A 217 -6.01 9.01 16.00
N LEU A 218 -7.04 9.65 15.47
CA LEU A 218 -8.40 9.52 16.00
C LEU A 218 -8.88 8.08 15.86
N SER A 219 -8.74 7.50 14.65
CA SER A 219 -9.27 6.19 14.28
C SER A 219 -8.48 5.01 14.85
N SER A 220 -7.20 5.20 15.20
CA SER A 220 -6.34 4.12 15.69
C SER A 220 -5.76 4.41 17.07
N ILE A 221 -5.92 3.44 17.97
CA ILE A 221 -5.31 3.48 19.31
C ILE A 221 -3.83 3.13 19.24
N SER A 222 -3.46 2.16 18.41
CA SER A 222 -2.10 1.63 18.32
C SER A 222 -1.15 2.51 17.51
N TYR A 223 -1.67 3.31 16.56
CA TYR A 223 -0.83 4.10 15.66
C TYR A 223 0.09 5.08 16.39
N PHE A 224 -0.39 5.59 17.52
CA PHE A 224 0.35 6.47 18.42
C PHE A 224 1.72 5.90 18.87
N ASN A 225 1.85 4.58 18.99
CA ASN A 225 3.11 3.94 19.41
C ASN A 225 4.23 4.09 18.37
N TYR A 226 3.88 4.39 17.12
CA TYR A 226 4.82 4.51 16.01
C TYR A 226 5.21 5.97 15.72
N LEU A 227 4.61 6.94 16.42
CA LEU A 227 5.01 8.34 16.28
C LEU A 227 6.42 8.56 16.84
N PRO A 228 7.34 9.14 16.06
CA PRO A 228 8.71 9.42 16.49
C PRO A 228 8.77 10.73 17.29
N CYS A 229 8.09 10.77 18.44
CA CYS A 229 8.09 11.91 19.36
C CYS A 229 8.39 11.47 20.81
N ASN A 230 8.75 12.44 21.65
CA ASN A 230 9.01 12.24 23.08
C ASN A 230 7.71 11.98 23.85
N ASN A 231 7.83 11.58 25.12
CA ASN A 231 6.66 11.25 25.96
C ASN A 231 5.76 12.47 26.23
N ASP A 232 6.32 13.67 26.32
CA ASP A 232 5.54 14.89 26.59
C ASP A 232 4.59 15.22 25.42
N VAL A 233 5.10 15.18 24.18
CA VAL A 233 4.30 15.40 22.96
C VAL A 233 3.28 14.27 22.81
N LYS A 234 3.65 13.06 23.18
CA LYS A 234 2.75 11.91 23.22
C LYS A 234 1.55 12.19 24.15
N GLU A 235 1.79 12.53 25.40
CA GLU A 235 0.72 12.83 26.36
C GLU A 235 -0.19 13.97 25.88
N LEU A 236 0.38 15.00 25.25
CA LEU A 236 -0.38 16.09 24.64
C LEU A 236 -1.29 15.61 23.50
N ILE A 237 -0.80 14.76 22.61
CA ILE A 237 -1.61 14.20 21.51
C ILE A 237 -2.75 13.34 22.07
N LEU A 238 -2.50 12.55 23.13
CA LEU A 238 -3.54 11.73 23.76
C LEU A 238 -4.61 12.58 24.45
N SER A 239 -4.21 13.67 25.10
CA SER A 239 -5.17 14.58 25.74
C SER A 239 -6.03 15.28 24.70
N GLU A 240 -5.45 15.75 23.58
CA GLU A 240 -6.22 16.33 22.49
C GLU A 240 -7.12 15.32 21.77
N LYS A 241 -6.64 14.08 21.57
CA LYS A 241 -7.49 13.00 21.06
C LYS A 241 -8.72 12.80 21.96
N LYS A 242 -8.53 12.76 23.27
CA LYS A 242 -9.64 12.63 24.23
C LYS A 242 -10.60 13.81 24.14
N ASN A 243 -10.09 15.04 24.06
CA ASN A 243 -10.92 16.25 23.90
C ASN A 243 -11.80 16.20 22.64
N VAL A 244 -11.29 15.62 21.55
CA VAL A 244 -12.06 15.41 20.32
C VAL A 244 -13.11 14.32 20.53
N LEU A 245 -12.75 13.20 21.13
CA LEU A 245 -13.67 12.07 21.39
C LEU A 245 -14.82 12.43 22.33
N ASP A 246 -14.58 13.31 23.32
CA ASP A 246 -15.62 13.79 24.25
C ASP A 246 -16.69 14.64 23.54
N LYS A 247 -16.42 15.14 22.32
CA LYS A 247 -17.37 15.85 21.47
C LYS A 247 -18.08 14.94 20.46
N VAL A 248 -17.66 13.69 20.34
CA VAL A 248 -18.26 12.69 19.45
C VAL A 248 -19.27 11.88 20.26
N ASP A 249 -20.48 11.71 19.72
CA ASP A 249 -21.52 10.89 20.34
C ASP A 249 -20.99 9.48 20.65
N GLN A 250 -21.24 9.00 21.87
CA GLN A 250 -20.74 7.70 22.34
C GLN A 250 -21.18 6.53 21.45
N SER A 251 -22.35 6.63 20.81
CA SER A 251 -22.83 5.63 19.85
C SER A 251 -21.95 5.51 18.62
N MET A 252 -21.21 6.56 18.25
CA MET A 252 -20.28 6.55 17.12
C MET A 252 -18.91 5.98 17.50
N HIS A 253 -18.60 5.83 18.79
CA HIS A 253 -17.28 5.36 19.23
C HIS A 253 -16.94 3.97 18.69
N GLN A 254 -17.94 3.11 18.48
CA GLN A 254 -17.76 1.76 17.91
C GLN A 254 -17.29 1.80 16.44
N ASN A 255 -17.59 2.87 15.71
CA ASN A 255 -17.22 3.02 14.29
C ASN A 255 -15.90 3.77 14.11
N LEU A 256 -15.30 4.30 15.18
CA LEU A 256 -14.06 5.07 15.08
C LEU A 256 -12.90 4.23 14.57
N GLU A 257 -12.84 2.95 14.94
CA GLU A 257 -11.77 2.05 14.50
C GLU A 257 -11.77 1.81 12.98
N THR A 258 -12.95 1.87 12.35
CA THR A 258 -13.10 1.70 10.89
C THR A 258 -13.20 3.02 10.14
N LEU A 259 -13.40 4.15 10.84
CA LEU A 259 -13.69 5.46 10.26
C LEU A 259 -12.73 5.86 9.13
N GLU A 260 -11.41 5.79 9.36
CA GLU A 260 -10.44 6.10 8.30
C GLU A 260 -10.63 5.16 7.09
N SER A 261 -10.80 3.87 7.35
CA SER A 261 -10.94 2.88 6.28
C SER A 261 -12.20 3.15 5.46
N ASP A 262 -13.32 3.42 6.12
CA ASP A 262 -14.62 3.68 5.50
C ASP A 262 -14.58 4.95 4.64
N LEU A 263 -14.00 6.04 5.16
CA LEU A 263 -13.82 7.28 4.41
C LEU A 263 -12.92 7.08 3.18
N ARG A 264 -11.83 6.32 3.32
CA ARG A 264 -10.92 6.04 2.21
C ARG A 264 -11.55 5.19 1.14
N TYR A 265 -12.28 4.13 1.52
CA TYR A 265 -12.99 3.32 0.54
C TYR A 265 -14.11 4.10 -0.13
N GLY A 266 -14.83 4.96 0.58
CA GLY A 266 -15.79 5.89 -0.02
C GLY A 266 -15.14 6.78 -1.09
N TYR A 267 -13.99 7.40 -0.78
CA TYR A 267 -13.23 8.18 -1.76
C TYR A 267 -12.76 7.33 -2.95
N ILE A 268 -12.24 6.13 -2.71
CA ILE A 268 -11.77 5.24 -3.77
C ILE A 268 -12.91 4.83 -4.70
N ASP A 269 -14.07 4.52 -4.14
CA ASP A 269 -15.26 4.14 -4.90
C ASP A 269 -15.72 5.30 -5.79
N GLU A 270 -15.72 6.54 -5.29
CA GLU A 270 -16.00 7.72 -6.09
C GLU A 270 -15.04 7.87 -7.29
N MET A 271 -13.72 7.74 -7.05
CA MET A 271 -12.71 7.82 -8.11
C MET A 271 -12.85 6.70 -9.15
N LEU A 272 -13.18 5.49 -8.70
CA LEU A 272 -13.39 4.31 -9.55
C LEU A 272 -14.66 4.44 -10.40
N ASP A 273 -15.77 4.88 -9.80
CA ASP A 273 -17.04 5.08 -10.48
C ASP A 273 -16.92 6.16 -11.57
N ALA A 274 -16.31 7.31 -11.24
CA ALA A 274 -15.99 8.36 -12.20
C ALA A 274 -15.12 7.84 -13.37
N SER A 275 -14.30 6.82 -13.10
CA SER A 275 -13.39 6.19 -14.06
C SER A 275 -13.98 4.98 -14.80
N SER A 276 -15.29 4.75 -14.70
CA SER A 276 -15.98 3.65 -15.39
C SER A 276 -15.41 2.28 -14.99
N TYR A 277 -15.07 2.12 -13.71
CA TYR A 277 -14.59 0.86 -13.14
C TYR A 277 -15.64 -0.25 -13.29
N LYS A 278 -15.17 -1.44 -13.61
CA LYS A 278 -15.94 -2.68 -13.62
C LYS A 278 -15.29 -3.61 -12.62
N ASP A 279 -16.03 -3.90 -11.57
CA ASP A 279 -15.53 -4.79 -10.53
C ASP A 279 -15.19 -6.16 -11.12
N SER A 280 -14.02 -6.70 -10.74
CA SER A 280 -13.53 -7.98 -11.25
C SER A 280 -14.42 -9.14 -10.81
N GLU A 281 -15.19 -8.99 -9.72
CA GLU A 281 -16.25 -9.93 -9.33
C GLU A 281 -17.34 -10.09 -10.42
N LYS A 282 -17.58 -9.06 -11.26
CA LYS A 282 -18.49 -9.18 -12.42
C LYS A 282 -17.82 -9.79 -13.66
N ILE A 283 -16.53 -10.09 -13.61
CA ILE A 283 -15.72 -10.68 -14.69
C ILE A 283 -15.43 -12.17 -14.41
N GLU A 284 -15.96 -12.75 -13.31
CA GLU A 284 -15.75 -14.16 -12.97
C GLU A 284 -16.24 -15.13 -14.06
N ASN A 285 -15.30 -15.58 -14.89
CA ASN A 285 -15.26 -17.00 -15.21
C ASN A 285 -14.85 -17.70 -13.91
N LYS A 286 -15.80 -18.36 -13.24
CA LYS A 286 -15.59 -19.15 -12.03
C LYS A 286 -14.24 -19.88 -12.08
N THR A 287 -13.33 -19.57 -11.18
CA THR A 287 -12.07 -20.29 -11.13
C THR A 287 -12.31 -21.73 -10.68
N ILE A 288 -11.49 -22.67 -11.14
CA ILE A 288 -11.58 -24.08 -10.69
C ILE A 288 -11.49 -24.17 -9.15
N SER A 289 -10.79 -23.23 -8.52
CA SER A 289 -10.68 -23.08 -7.07
C SER A 289 -12.03 -22.79 -6.40
N GLU A 290 -12.83 -21.87 -6.92
CA GLU A 290 -14.16 -21.54 -6.36
C GLU A 290 -15.14 -22.72 -6.47
N ASN A 291 -15.07 -23.50 -7.56
CA ASN A 291 -15.89 -24.71 -7.68
C ASN A 291 -15.48 -25.75 -6.63
N ILE A 292 -14.18 -25.91 -6.37
CA ILE A 292 -13.69 -26.81 -5.32
C ILE A 292 -14.12 -26.29 -3.94
N ASP A 293 -13.93 -24.99 -3.67
CA ASP A 293 -14.32 -24.39 -2.39
C ASP A 293 -15.82 -24.48 -2.15
N SER A 294 -16.66 -24.33 -3.17
CA SER A 294 -18.11 -24.50 -3.03
C SER A 294 -18.51 -25.92 -2.60
N VAL A 295 -17.75 -26.93 -3.04
CA VAL A 295 -17.96 -28.33 -2.66
C VAL A 295 -17.40 -28.59 -1.26
N LEU A 296 -16.20 -28.07 -0.97
CA LEU A 296 -15.53 -28.22 0.34
C LEU A 296 -16.25 -27.48 1.47
N THR A 297 -16.95 -26.38 1.18
CA THR A 297 -17.67 -25.56 2.17
C THR A 297 -19.18 -25.81 2.19
N HIS A 298 -19.67 -26.77 1.40
CA HIS A 298 -21.09 -27.10 1.36
C HIS A 298 -21.59 -27.55 2.75
N ALA A 299 -22.73 -27.04 3.20
CA ALA A 299 -23.25 -27.27 4.55
C ALA A 299 -23.36 -28.76 4.94
N PHE A 300 -23.60 -29.65 3.97
CA PHE A 300 -23.68 -31.10 4.19
C PHE A 300 -22.43 -31.88 3.76
N PHE A 301 -21.82 -31.53 2.62
CA PHE A 301 -20.70 -32.30 2.07
C PHE A 301 -19.36 -31.85 2.66
N GLY A 302 -19.24 -30.59 3.08
CA GLY A 302 -18.03 -30.05 3.70
C GLY A 302 -17.61 -30.81 4.95
N PRO A 303 -18.50 -31.00 5.95
CA PRO A 303 -18.18 -31.83 7.12
C PRO A 303 -17.79 -33.26 6.76
N LEU A 304 -18.46 -33.87 5.79
CA LEU A 304 -18.18 -35.25 5.34
C LEU A 304 -16.79 -35.37 4.70
N ILE A 305 -16.46 -34.44 3.79
CA ILE A 305 -15.17 -34.38 3.10
C ILE A 305 -14.05 -34.08 4.10
N TYR A 306 -14.28 -33.16 5.04
CA TYR A 306 -13.33 -32.83 6.09
C TYR A 306 -12.97 -34.05 6.95
N VAL A 307 -13.97 -34.80 7.41
CA VAL A 307 -13.76 -36.05 8.16
C VAL A 307 -13.02 -37.08 7.30
N GLY A 308 -13.35 -37.19 6.00
CA GLY A 308 -12.67 -38.09 5.08
C GLY A 308 -11.18 -37.76 4.90
N ILE A 309 -10.85 -36.47 4.74
CA ILE A 309 -9.47 -36.00 4.62
C ILE A 309 -8.71 -36.25 5.93
N LEU A 310 -9.31 -35.92 7.08
CA LEU A 310 -8.70 -36.19 8.39
C LEU A 310 -8.44 -37.69 8.59
N TYR A 311 -9.41 -38.54 8.27
CA TYR A 311 -9.27 -39.98 8.36
C TYR A 311 -8.13 -40.48 7.47
N PHE A 312 -8.04 -39.99 6.23
CA PHE A 312 -6.98 -40.35 5.30
C PHE A 312 -5.59 -39.92 5.81
N ILE A 313 -5.47 -38.71 6.36
CA ILE A 313 -4.22 -38.23 6.97
C ILE A 313 -3.84 -39.12 8.16
N PHE A 314 -4.78 -39.42 9.06
CA PHE A 314 -4.53 -40.30 10.21
C PHE A 314 -4.10 -41.70 9.78
N GLN A 315 -4.82 -42.32 8.84
CA GLN A 315 -4.44 -43.63 8.30
C GLN A 315 -3.07 -43.60 7.65
N SER A 316 -2.76 -42.56 6.89
CA SER A 316 -1.45 -42.41 6.26
C SER A 316 -0.35 -42.31 7.31
N ILE A 317 -0.53 -41.51 8.36
CA ILE A 317 0.44 -41.40 9.46
C ILE A 317 0.67 -42.75 10.12
N PHE A 318 -0.39 -43.49 10.49
CA PHE A 318 -0.22 -44.80 11.14
C PHE A 318 0.43 -45.84 10.22
N ASN A 319 0.04 -45.87 8.95
CA ASN A 319 0.58 -46.82 7.99
C ASN A 319 2.08 -46.54 7.72
N TYR A 320 2.45 -45.27 7.53
CA TYR A 320 3.84 -44.88 7.31
C TYR A 320 4.69 -44.91 8.58
N ALA A 321 4.12 -44.65 9.76
CA ALA A 321 4.83 -44.77 11.04
C ALA A 321 5.07 -46.23 11.44
N SER A 322 4.22 -47.16 10.99
CA SER A 322 4.40 -48.59 11.27
C SER A 322 5.66 -49.17 10.61
N VAL A 323 6.10 -48.62 9.48
CA VAL A 323 7.32 -49.07 8.77
C VAL A 323 8.58 -48.90 9.63
N PRO A 324 8.96 -47.70 10.11
CA PRO A 324 10.11 -47.54 11.00
C PRO A 324 9.92 -48.18 12.38
N MET A 325 8.69 -48.27 12.90
CA MET A 325 8.41 -48.95 14.17
C MET A 325 8.74 -50.45 14.08
N ASN A 326 8.34 -51.10 12.99
CA ASN A 326 8.67 -52.50 12.70
C ASN A 326 10.17 -52.72 12.42
N PHE A 327 10.92 -51.69 12.04
CA PHE A 327 12.39 -51.74 11.90
C PHE A 327 13.13 -51.64 13.24
N ILE A 328 12.48 -51.12 14.29
CA ILE A 328 13.05 -51.01 15.64
C ILE A 328 12.70 -52.23 16.48
N ASP A 329 11.50 -52.80 16.28
CA ASP A 329 11.00 -53.98 16.99
C ASP A 329 11.43 -55.32 16.34
N GLY A 330 12.21 -55.26 15.24
CA GLY A 330 12.74 -56.41 14.50
C GLY A 330 14.21 -56.69 14.73
#